data_AF-A0A0F9SFC2-F1
#
_entry.id   AF-A0A0F9SFC2-F1
#
_cell.length_a   1.000
_cell.length_b   1.000
_cell.length_c   1.000
_cell.angle_alpha   90.00
_cell.angle_beta   90.00
_cell.angle_gamma   90.00
#
_symmetry.space_group_name_H-M   'P 1'
#
loop_
_entity.id
_entity.type
_entity.pdbx_description
1 polymer ?
#
loop_
_entity_poly.entity_id
_entity_poly.type
_entity_poly.pdbx_seq_one_letter_code
_entity_poly.pdbx_strand_id
1 'polypeptide(L)'
;MDSRTSKANELKLTVNTMYQIQQTRIALGLRIQTAEKNGWVASEFAQKLMDGTAKHYQDAENEVAREMTAMIQSYRIWSEWFIDIKGVGPRYAGLLISKLCEKRQAQYELEDVIRWGPHPEDLPTDAPATLEKLGTPTGKVRQGIICFETISSVWAYCGLHTVDGKAAKRTKGKAANWSSKLKATAFLIGSQFCKTPSSAYRPVFDNFRAKAEDNPRFKSKGHRHNHSIRLTAKVFLGHVWTVQRALEGLPVSPPLVLASESAHTHFIPPLRNEGDWNGLDKAWSDFGPPPDFCLEFIK
;
A
#
# COMPACT_ATOMS: atom_id res chain seq x y z
N MET A 1 -5.22 -6.51 -27.99
CA MET A 1 -4.93 -6.28 -26.55
C MET A 1 -6.21 -5.71 -25.93
N ASP A 2 -6.69 -6.27 -24.82
CA ASP A 2 -7.89 -5.74 -24.13
C ASP A 2 -7.62 -4.29 -23.67
N SER A 3 -8.52 -3.35 -24.03
CA SER A 3 -8.43 -1.91 -23.71
C SER A 3 -8.21 -1.66 -22.20
N ARG A 4 -8.76 -2.50 -21.32
CA ARG A 4 -8.54 -2.38 -19.87
C ARG A 4 -7.13 -2.78 -19.45
N THR A 5 -6.56 -3.82 -20.08
CA THR A 5 -5.19 -4.27 -19.81
C THR A 5 -4.17 -3.24 -20.30
N SER A 6 -4.48 -2.47 -21.35
CA SER A 6 -3.65 -1.34 -21.80
C SER A 6 -3.57 -0.25 -20.73
N LYS A 7 -4.73 0.23 -20.25
CA LYS A 7 -4.82 1.30 -19.23
C LYS A 7 -4.09 0.96 -17.93
N ALA A 8 -4.19 -0.30 -17.50
CA ALA A 8 -3.49 -0.84 -16.34
C ALA A 8 -1.95 -0.69 -16.42
N ASN A 9 -1.42 -1.01 -17.60
CA ASN A 9 0.00 -0.99 -17.87
C ASN A 9 0.49 0.44 -18.06
N GLU A 10 -0.30 1.27 -18.74
CA GLU A 10 -0.07 2.72 -18.85
C GLU A 10 0.02 3.36 -17.45
N LEU A 11 -0.94 3.10 -16.55
CA LEU A 11 -0.91 3.70 -15.21
C LEU A 11 0.32 3.24 -14.41
N LYS A 12 0.66 1.94 -14.50
CA LYS A 12 1.88 1.42 -13.87
C LYS A 12 3.14 2.07 -14.42
N LEU A 13 3.22 2.25 -15.74
CA LEU A 13 4.35 2.93 -16.38
C LEU A 13 4.43 4.37 -15.87
N THR A 14 3.35 5.14 -15.93
CA THR A 14 3.27 6.53 -15.46
C THR A 14 3.70 6.67 -14.00
N VAL A 15 3.19 5.80 -13.10
CA VAL A 15 3.57 5.80 -11.69
C VAL A 15 5.07 5.49 -11.51
N ASN A 16 5.61 4.51 -12.24
CA ASN A 16 7.02 4.17 -12.16
C ASN A 16 7.90 5.31 -12.67
N THR A 17 7.54 5.94 -13.80
CA THR A 17 8.23 7.09 -14.37
C THR A 17 8.27 8.26 -13.38
N MET A 18 7.14 8.60 -12.76
CA MET A 18 7.09 9.64 -11.72
C MET A 18 8.08 9.35 -10.59
N TYR A 19 8.13 8.10 -10.11
CA TYR A 19 9.05 7.73 -9.03
C TYR A 19 10.52 7.71 -9.46
N GLN A 20 10.82 7.38 -10.71
CA GLN A 20 12.18 7.45 -11.25
C GLN A 20 12.66 8.90 -11.37
N ILE A 21 11.79 9.82 -11.80
CA ILE A 21 12.07 11.26 -11.83
C ILE A 21 12.37 11.76 -10.41
N GLN A 22 11.54 11.39 -9.42
CA GLN A 22 11.78 11.74 -8.01
C GLN A 22 13.12 11.20 -7.48
N GLN A 23 13.43 9.95 -7.76
CA GLN A 23 14.68 9.33 -7.34
C GLN A 23 15.89 10.04 -7.97
N THR A 24 15.80 10.39 -9.25
CA THR A 24 16.86 11.10 -9.97
C THR A 24 17.06 12.50 -9.39
N ARG A 25 15.97 13.24 -9.13
CA ARG A 25 16.02 14.55 -8.48
C ARG A 25 16.71 14.48 -7.11
N ILE A 26 16.31 13.53 -6.27
CA ILE A 26 16.90 13.35 -4.93
C ILE A 26 18.37 12.98 -5.04
N ALA A 27 18.72 12.02 -5.91
CA ALA A 27 20.10 11.57 -6.10
C ALA A 27 21.00 12.71 -6.59
N LEU A 28 20.52 13.54 -7.53
CA LEU A 28 21.27 14.69 -8.01
C LEU A 28 21.46 15.74 -6.92
N GLY A 29 20.41 16.08 -6.17
CA GLY A 29 20.50 17.03 -5.06
C GLY A 29 21.54 16.61 -4.02
N LEU A 30 21.54 15.32 -3.64
CA LEU A 30 22.54 14.77 -2.71
C LEU A 30 23.96 14.82 -3.28
N ARG A 31 24.14 14.60 -4.58
CA ARG A 31 25.46 14.71 -5.23
C ARG A 31 25.98 16.14 -5.19
N ILE A 32 25.14 17.12 -5.50
CA ILE A 32 25.53 18.53 -5.48
C ILE A 32 25.89 18.96 -4.05
N GLN A 33 25.05 18.64 -3.07
CA GLN A 33 25.33 18.91 -1.65
C GLN A 33 26.64 18.27 -1.17
N THR A 34 26.93 17.04 -1.64
CA THR A 34 28.17 16.34 -1.28
C THR A 34 29.39 17.02 -1.92
N ALA A 35 29.29 17.43 -3.19
CA ALA A 35 30.37 18.13 -3.88
C ALA A 35 30.69 19.49 -3.23
N GLU A 36 29.66 20.23 -2.84
CA GLU A 36 29.80 21.50 -2.11
C GLU A 36 30.44 21.27 -0.74
N LYS A 37 29.90 20.32 0.05
CA LYS A 37 30.42 19.99 1.39
C LYS A 37 31.90 19.57 1.38
N ASN A 38 32.34 18.92 0.32
CA ASN A 38 33.72 18.49 0.14
C ASN A 38 34.64 19.56 -0.48
N GLY A 39 34.10 20.75 -0.81
CA GLY A 39 34.85 21.83 -1.42
C GLY A 39 35.28 21.57 -2.88
N TRP A 40 34.64 20.61 -3.57
CA TRP A 40 34.96 20.31 -4.98
C TRP A 40 34.41 21.37 -5.93
N VAL A 41 33.40 22.12 -5.49
CA VAL A 41 32.77 23.20 -6.25
C VAL A 41 32.50 24.39 -5.32
N ALA A 42 32.49 25.61 -5.88
CA ALA A 42 32.10 26.80 -5.14
C ALA A 42 30.61 26.74 -4.75
N SER A 43 30.26 27.27 -3.57
CA SER A 43 28.88 27.29 -3.06
C SER A 43 27.91 28.00 -4.02
N GLU A 44 28.34 29.12 -4.62
CA GLU A 44 27.53 29.84 -5.61
C GLU A 44 27.20 28.97 -6.84
N PHE A 45 28.19 28.21 -7.33
CA PHE A 45 27.97 27.27 -8.44
C PHE A 45 27.04 26.12 -8.04
N ALA A 46 27.22 25.54 -6.85
CA ALA A 46 26.37 24.49 -6.33
C ALA A 46 24.91 24.96 -6.23
N GLN A 47 24.68 26.13 -5.64
CA GLN A 47 23.35 26.73 -5.50
C GLN A 47 22.69 26.97 -6.86
N LYS A 48 23.41 27.60 -7.81
CA LYS A 48 22.92 27.83 -9.17
C LYS A 48 22.52 26.52 -9.87
N LEU A 49 23.34 25.47 -9.72
CA LEU A 49 23.05 24.16 -10.30
C LEU A 49 21.86 23.48 -9.61
N MET A 50 21.75 23.58 -8.28
CA MET A 50 20.60 23.06 -7.53
C MET A 50 19.31 23.75 -7.99
N ASP A 51 19.28 25.07 -8.10
CA ASP A 51 18.09 25.83 -8.48
C ASP A 51 17.65 25.52 -9.91
N GLY A 52 18.59 25.52 -10.86
CA GLY A 52 18.30 25.19 -12.25
C GLY A 52 17.77 23.76 -12.42
N THR A 53 18.43 22.78 -11.80
CA THR A 53 18.02 21.38 -11.92
C THR A 53 16.73 21.08 -11.17
N ALA A 54 16.54 21.64 -9.97
CA ALA A 54 15.33 21.46 -9.17
C ALA A 54 14.09 21.90 -9.93
N LYS A 55 14.14 23.03 -10.65
CA LYS A 55 13.03 23.50 -11.49
C LYS A 55 12.68 22.48 -12.57
N HIS A 56 13.64 22.02 -13.35
CA HIS A 56 13.38 21.06 -14.43
C HIS A 56 12.78 19.74 -13.93
N TYR A 57 13.31 19.18 -12.83
CA TYR A 57 12.72 17.97 -12.26
C TYR A 57 11.35 18.22 -11.66
N GLN A 58 11.11 19.37 -11.04
CA GLN A 58 9.80 19.71 -10.49
C GLN A 58 8.75 19.85 -11.60
N ASP A 59 9.11 20.47 -12.73
CA ASP A 59 8.22 20.61 -13.89
C ASP A 59 7.88 19.24 -14.48
N ALA A 60 8.89 18.38 -14.67
CA ALA A 60 8.69 17.00 -15.13
C ALA A 60 7.86 16.15 -14.15
N GLU A 61 8.09 16.28 -12.84
CA GLU A 61 7.26 15.62 -11.82
C GLU A 61 5.80 16.09 -11.91
N ASN A 62 5.57 17.39 -12.11
CA ASN A 62 4.24 17.98 -12.18
C ASN A 62 3.50 17.55 -13.44
N GLU A 63 4.19 17.43 -14.57
CA GLU A 63 3.63 16.92 -15.82
C GLU A 63 3.16 15.47 -15.68
N VAL A 64 4.04 14.57 -15.23
CA VAL A 64 3.68 13.15 -15.03
C VAL A 64 2.61 12.99 -13.95
N ALA A 65 2.62 13.84 -12.91
CA ALA A 65 1.58 13.82 -11.89
C ALA A 65 0.21 14.25 -12.42
N ARG A 66 0.15 15.21 -13.36
CA ARG A 66 -1.10 15.61 -14.03
C ARG A 66 -1.67 14.48 -14.86
N GLU A 67 -0.83 13.82 -15.66
CA GLU A 67 -1.23 12.65 -16.45
C GLU A 67 -1.76 11.52 -15.57
N MET A 68 -1.01 11.15 -14.53
CA MET A 68 -1.46 10.15 -13.57
C MET A 68 -2.80 10.52 -12.92
N THR A 69 -3.00 11.80 -12.59
CA THR A 69 -4.27 12.27 -11.99
C THR A 69 -5.44 12.10 -12.96
N ALA A 70 -5.25 12.43 -14.24
CA ALA A 70 -6.26 12.21 -15.28
C ALA A 70 -6.58 10.71 -15.44
N MET A 71 -5.56 9.84 -15.39
CA MET A 71 -5.75 8.40 -15.48
C MET A 71 -6.56 7.84 -14.31
N ILE A 72 -6.19 8.18 -13.07
CA ILE A 72 -6.85 7.61 -11.87
C ILE A 72 -8.31 8.05 -11.74
N GLN A 73 -8.69 9.20 -12.30
CA GLN A 73 -10.08 9.68 -12.31
C GLN A 73 -11.04 8.71 -13.00
N SER A 74 -10.55 7.89 -13.93
CA SER A 74 -11.36 6.86 -14.61
C SER A 74 -11.62 5.60 -13.75
N TYR A 75 -10.93 5.45 -12.62
CA TYR A 75 -11.08 4.29 -11.73
C TYR A 75 -12.20 4.52 -10.72
N ARG A 76 -13.14 3.58 -10.63
CA ARG A 76 -14.29 3.69 -9.70
C ARG A 76 -13.91 3.92 -8.25
N ILE A 77 -12.85 3.26 -7.77
CA ILE A 77 -12.38 3.46 -6.39
C ILE A 77 -11.86 4.88 -6.14
N TRP A 78 -11.42 5.58 -7.19
CA TRP A 78 -11.06 6.98 -7.07
C TRP A 78 -12.29 7.84 -6.78
N SER A 79 -13.28 7.78 -7.66
CA SER A 79 -14.49 8.60 -7.59
C SER A 79 -15.40 8.23 -6.41
N GLU A 80 -15.44 6.96 -6.02
CA GLU A 80 -16.36 6.48 -4.97
C GLU A 80 -15.75 6.52 -3.57
N TRP A 81 -14.41 6.65 -3.43
CA TRP A 81 -13.78 6.56 -2.11
C TRP A 81 -12.48 7.35 -1.93
N PHE A 82 -11.45 7.15 -2.77
CA PHE A 82 -10.14 7.80 -2.52
C PHE A 82 -10.19 9.32 -2.52
N ILE A 83 -11.07 9.93 -3.32
CA ILE A 83 -11.19 11.39 -3.42
C ILE A 83 -11.51 12.04 -2.06
N ASP A 84 -12.20 11.31 -1.18
CA ASP A 84 -12.61 11.80 0.14
C ASP A 84 -11.59 11.48 1.23
N ILE A 85 -10.40 10.94 0.91
CA ILE A 85 -9.40 10.55 1.91
C ILE A 85 -8.30 11.62 2.01
N LYS A 86 -8.47 12.56 2.94
CA LYS A 86 -7.47 13.58 3.28
C LYS A 86 -6.18 12.90 3.77
N GLY A 87 -5.08 13.23 3.10
CA GLY A 87 -3.76 12.63 3.32
C GLY A 87 -3.35 11.61 2.25
N VAL A 88 -4.27 11.17 1.38
CA VAL A 88 -3.99 10.25 0.26
C VAL A 88 -4.27 10.95 -1.07
N GLY A 89 -3.30 11.72 -1.55
CA GLY A 89 -3.41 12.37 -2.85
C GLY A 89 -3.22 11.42 -4.05
N PRO A 90 -3.37 11.94 -5.29
CA PRO A 90 -3.23 11.18 -6.53
C PRO A 90 -1.98 10.29 -6.63
N ARG A 91 -0.85 10.74 -6.07
CA ARG A 91 0.43 10.01 -6.06
C ARG A 91 0.34 8.69 -5.29
N TYR A 92 -0.24 8.71 -4.10
CA TYR A 92 -0.39 7.51 -3.29
C TYR A 92 -1.52 6.62 -3.82
N ALA A 93 -2.64 7.23 -4.21
CA ALA A 93 -3.77 6.51 -4.81
C ALA A 93 -3.35 5.78 -6.10
N GLY A 94 -2.69 6.47 -7.04
CA GLY A 94 -2.22 5.88 -8.29
C GLY A 94 -1.26 4.71 -8.09
N LEU A 95 -0.36 4.80 -7.09
CA LEU A 95 0.50 3.67 -6.74
C LEU A 95 -0.29 2.48 -6.17
N LEU A 96 -1.27 2.71 -5.30
CA LEU A 96 -2.10 1.65 -4.75
C LEU A 96 -2.99 1.02 -5.83
N ILE A 97 -3.62 1.84 -6.68
CA ILE A 97 -4.47 1.37 -7.79
C ILE A 97 -3.64 0.52 -8.75
N SER A 98 -2.48 1.02 -9.21
CA SER A 98 -1.61 0.31 -10.16
C SER A 98 -1.02 -1.00 -9.64
N LYS A 99 -0.93 -1.19 -8.32
CA LYS A 99 -0.31 -2.37 -7.69
C LYS A 99 -1.31 -3.33 -7.05
N LEU A 100 -2.42 -2.84 -6.51
CA LEU A 100 -3.38 -3.62 -5.74
C LEU A 100 -4.73 -3.76 -6.42
N CYS A 101 -5.24 -2.69 -7.05
CA CYS A 101 -6.62 -2.67 -7.51
C CYS A 101 -6.77 -3.22 -8.93
N GLU A 102 -5.76 -3.00 -9.77
CA GLU A 102 -5.94 -3.20 -11.20
C GLU A 102 -5.79 -4.65 -11.68
N LYS A 103 -6.79 -5.10 -12.44
CA LYS A 103 -6.79 -6.44 -13.07
C LYS A 103 -5.78 -6.51 -14.20
N ARG A 104 -4.82 -7.43 -14.14
CA ARG A 104 -3.96 -7.76 -15.28
C ARG A 104 -4.03 -9.24 -15.61
N GLN A 105 -4.15 -9.54 -16.90
CA GLN A 105 -3.71 -10.82 -17.45
C GLN A 105 -2.20 -10.71 -17.66
N ALA A 106 -1.41 -11.18 -16.70
CA ALA A 106 -0.04 -11.62 -17.01
C ALA A 106 -0.04 -13.12 -17.41
N GLN A 107 1.07 -13.56 -17.99
CA GLN A 107 1.45 -14.97 -18.08
C GLN A 107 2.57 -15.16 -17.04
N TYR A 108 2.64 -16.31 -16.37
CA TYR A 108 3.78 -16.63 -15.51
C TYR A 108 4.79 -17.45 -16.29
N GLU A 109 6.07 -17.13 -16.11
CA GLU A 109 7.16 -18.08 -16.26
C GLU A 109 7.44 -18.72 -14.88
N LEU A 110 7.92 -19.96 -14.85
CA LEU A 110 8.20 -20.74 -13.63
C LEU A 110 9.13 -19.98 -12.64
N GLU A 111 10.00 -19.12 -13.17
CA GLU A 111 10.92 -18.27 -12.41
C GLU A 111 10.23 -17.23 -11.52
N ASP A 112 9.06 -16.73 -11.92
CA ASP A 112 8.30 -15.74 -11.14
C ASP A 112 7.59 -16.38 -9.93
N VAL A 113 7.16 -17.65 -10.05
CA VAL A 113 6.60 -18.41 -8.92
C VAL A 113 7.66 -18.62 -7.85
N ILE A 114 8.91 -18.88 -8.25
CA ILE A 114 10.06 -19.00 -7.34
C ILE A 114 10.38 -17.65 -6.68
N ARG A 115 10.21 -16.53 -7.39
CA ARG A 115 10.49 -15.18 -6.86
C ARG A 115 9.43 -14.67 -5.88
N TRP A 116 8.16 -15.05 -6.05
CA TRP A 116 7.03 -14.55 -5.26
C TRP A 116 6.43 -15.59 -4.30
N GLY A 117 6.81 -16.87 -4.42
CA GLY A 117 6.46 -17.95 -3.52
C GLY A 117 7.37 -18.05 -2.28
N PRO A 118 7.18 -19.07 -1.43
CA PRO A 118 8.13 -19.40 -0.35
C PRO A 118 9.53 -19.60 -0.92
N HIS A 119 10.58 -19.27 -0.16
CA HIS A 119 11.96 -19.51 -0.62
C HIS A 119 12.12 -21.01 -0.93
N PRO A 120 12.87 -21.40 -1.97
CA PRO A 120 12.98 -22.82 -2.38
C PRO A 120 13.36 -23.80 -1.26
N GLU A 121 14.12 -23.33 -0.27
CA GLU A 121 14.53 -24.10 0.92
C GLU A 121 13.46 -24.22 2.01
N ASP A 122 12.43 -23.36 1.95
CA ASP A 122 11.25 -23.39 2.81
C ASP A 122 10.11 -24.19 2.16
N LEU A 123 10.30 -24.69 0.93
CA LEU A 123 9.35 -25.58 0.29
C LEU A 123 9.44 -26.98 0.93
N PRO A 124 8.31 -27.66 1.17
CA PRO A 124 8.28 -29.05 1.61
C PRO A 124 9.18 -29.94 0.74
N THR A 125 9.74 -31.01 1.28
CA THR A 125 10.73 -31.87 0.59
C THR A 125 10.17 -32.53 -0.68
N ASP A 126 8.85 -32.57 -0.80
CA ASP A 126 8.00 -32.96 -1.92
C ASP A 126 7.67 -31.82 -2.91
N ALA A 127 8.39 -30.70 -2.84
CA ALA A 127 8.27 -29.56 -3.76
C ALA A 127 8.29 -29.95 -5.24
N PRO A 128 9.12 -30.91 -5.72
CA PRO A 128 9.09 -31.32 -7.12
C PRO A 128 7.75 -31.93 -7.53
N ALA A 129 7.14 -32.76 -6.67
CA ALA A 129 5.81 -33.35 -6.91
C ALA A 129 4.68 -32.32 -6.73
N THR A 130 4.88 -31.30 -5.90
CA THR A 130 3.95 -30.17 -5.74
C THR A 130 3.99 -29.23 -6.95
N LEU A 131 5.18 -29.02 -7.53
CA LEU A 131 5.39 -28.26 -8.77
C LEU A 131 4.85 -29.00 -9.99
N GLU A 132 4.95 -30.33 -10.03
CA GLU A 132 4.34 -31.17 -11.06
C GLU A 132 2.80 -31.16 -10.99
N LYS A 133 2.23 -31.15 -9.77
CA LYS A 133 0.78 -30.98 -9.52
C LYS A 133 0.25 -29.58 -9.83
N LEU A 134 1.09 -28.54 -9.79
CA LEU A 134 0.72 -27.16 -10.15
C LEU A 134 0.50 -26.99 -11.66
N GLY A 135 0.87 -27.98 -12.47
CA GLY A 135 0.63 -28.05 -13.92
C GLY A 135 1.49 -27.10 -14.74
N THR A 136 1.63 -27.39 -16.04
CA THR A 136 2.08 -26.41 -17.03
C THR A 136 1.26 -25.12 -16.88
N PRO A 137 1.85 -23.91 -16.94
CA PRO A 137 1.14 -22.66 -16.73
C PRO A 137 0.03 -22.44 -17.78
N THR A 138 -1.15 -22.98 -17.51
CA THR A 138 -2.35 -22.86 -18.34
C THR A 138 -3.10 -21.58 -18.00
N GLY A 139 -2.68 -20.46 -18.58
CA GLY A 139 -3.56 -19.34 -18.93
C GLY A 139 -4.28 -18.54 -17.82
N LYS A 140 -4.25 -17.21 -17.99
CA LYS A 140 -4.93 -16.13 -17.22
C LYS A 140 -4.44 -15.94 -15.79
N VAL A 141 -3.41 -15.11 -15.63
CA VAL A 141 -3.14 -14.49 -14.33
C VAL A 141 -4.35 -13.68 -13.89
N ARG A 142 -4.74 -13.88 -12.64
CA ARG A 142 -5.48 -12.90 -11.86
C ARG A 142 -4.42 -11.98 -11.26
N GLN A 143 -4.45 -10.70 -11.60
CA GLN A 143 -3.81 -9.61 -10.85
C GLN A 143 -4.92 -8.66 -10.40
N GLY A 144 -4.64 -7.75 -9.47
CA GLY A 144 -5.66 -6.88 -8.87
C GLY A 144 -6.23 -7.46 -7.57
N ILE A 145 -7.29 -6.85 -7.04
CA ILE A 145 -7.71 -7.13 -5.65
C ILE A 145 -8.20 -8.57 -5.47
N ILE A 146 -8.67 -9.19 -6.56
CA ILE A 146 -9.15 -10.57 -6.62
C ILE A 146 -8.12 -11.60 -6.16
N CYS A 147 -6.82 -11.28 -6.23
CA CYS A 147 -5.73 -12.18 -5.81
C CYS A 147 -5.56 -12.23 -4.29
N PHE A 148 -6.15 -11.25 -3.61
CA PHE A 148 -6.08 -11.11 -2.17
C PHE A 148 -7.42 -11.58 -1.61
N GLU A 149 -7.53 -12.87 -1.34
CA GLU A 149 -8.73 -13.45 -0.74
C GLU A 149 -9.02 -12.88 0.66
N THR A 150 -7.96 -12.52 1.39
CA THR A 150 -8.07 -11.99 2.75
C THR A 150 -7.28 -10.71 2.93
N ILE A 151 -7.70 -9.86 3.86
CA ILE A 151 -6.97 -8.63 4.23
C ILE A 151 -5.52 -8.94 4.66
N SER A 152 -5.31 -10.07 5.34
CA SER A 152 -3.97 -10.52 5.78
C SER A 152 -3.01 -10.71 4.60
N SER A 153 -3.50 -11.20 3.44
CA SER A 153 -2.68 -11.34 2.23
C SER A 153 -2.25 -9.98 1.66
N VAL A 154 -3.10 -8.95 1.73
CA VAL A 154 -2.74 -7.57 1.36
C VAL A 154 -1.65 -7.04 2.29
N TRP A 155 -1.81 -7.23 3.60
CA TRP A 155 -0.79 -6.83 4.57
C TRP A 155 0.53 -7.57 4.35
N ALA A 156 0.49 -8.85 3.99
CA ALA A 156 1.68 -9.62 3.66
C ALA A 156 2.42 -9.02 2.46
N TYR A 157 1.70 -8.77 1.35
CA TYR A 157 2.25 -8.16 0.14
C TYR A 157 2.80 -6.74 0.36
N CYS A 158 2.15 -5.96 1.22
CA CYS A 158 2.63 -4.64 1.66
C CYS A 158 3.72 -4.70 2.73
N GLY A 159 4.17 -5.89 3.16
CA GLY A 159 5.24 -6.07 4.14
C GLY A 159 4.87 -5.64 5.58
N LEU A 160 3.58 -5.61 5.89
CA LEU A 160 2.95 -5.33 7.19
C LEU A 160 2.47 -6.59 7.91
N HIS A 161 2.85 -7.79 7.44
CA HIS A 161 2.61 -9.03 8.17
C HIS A 161 3.53 -9.15 9.39
N THR A 162 3.23 -10.15 10.22
CA THR A 162 4.04 -10.56 11.36
C THR A 162 4.50 -11.99 11.17
N VAL A 163 5.75 -12.26 11.54
CA VAL A 163 6.34 -13.60 11.65
C VAL A 163 6.67 -13.77 13.13
N ASP A 164 6.11 -14.80 13.77
CA ASP A 164 6.28 -15.09 15.20
C ASP A 164 5.97 -13.90 16.12
N GLY A 165 4.86 -13.21 15.85
CA GLY A 165 4.42 -12.03 16.62
C GLY A 165 5.31 -10.78 16.45
N LYS A 166 6.30 -10.81 15.55
CA LYS A 166 7.22 -9.71 15.25
C LYS A 166 7.02 -9.21 13.82
N ALA A 167 7.24 -7.91 13.59
CA ALA A 167 7.13 -7.35 12.23
C ALA A 167 8.19 -7.96 11.32
N ALA A 168 7.80 -8.33 10.09
CA ALA A 168 8.71 -8.93 9.11
C ALA A 168 9.91 -8.02 8.80
N LYS A 169 11.12 -8.59 8.89
CA LYS A 169 12.41 -7.91 8.66
C LYS A 169 13.13 -8.55 7.49
N ARG A 170 13.95 -7.75 6.78
CA ARG A 170 14.82 -8.28 5.72
C ARG A 170 15.92 -9.12 6.36
N THR A 171 16.25 -10.22 5.70
CA THR A 171 17.39 -11.07 6.04
C THR A 171 18.47 -10.86 5.00
N LYS A 172 19.72 -10.65 5.44
CA LYS A 172 20.85 -10.46 4.52
C LYS A 172 20.97 -11.70 3.61
N GLY A 173 21.11 -11.48 2.31
CA GLY A 173 21.23 -12.55 1.31
C GLY A 173 19.90 -13.17 0.86
N LYS A 174 18.76 -12.86 1.50
CA LYS A 174 17.44 -13.36 1.08
C LYS A 174 16.60 -12.26 0.43
N ALA A 175 15.95 -12.59 -0.68
CA ALA A 175 14.94 -11.71 -1.27
C ALA A 175 13.76 -11.56 -0.30
N ALA A 176 13.18 -10.36 -0.24
CA ALA A 176 12.00 -10.11 0.58
C ALA A 176 10.74 -10.61 -0.14
N ASN A 177 9.88 -11.34 0.57
CA ASN A 177 8.58 -11.82 0.06
C ASN A 177 7.48 -10.73 0.07
N TRP A 178 7.85 -9.45 0.01
CA TRP A 178 6.91 -8.33 -0.03
C TRP A 178 7.38 -7.22 -0.96
N SER A 179 6.43 -6.39 -1.39
CA SER A 179 6.74 -5.18 -2.16
C SER A 179 7.38 -4.12 -1.27
N SER A 180 8.70 -3.95 -1.42
CA SER A 180 9.47 -2.92 -0.70
C SER A 180 8.92 -1.51 -0.92
N LYS A 181 8.41 -1.25 -2.13
CA LYS A 181 7.78 0.02 -2.49
C LYS A 181 6.48 0.23 -1.73
N LEU A 182 5.59 -0.77 -1.69
CA LEU A 182 4.33 -0.65 -0.96
C LEU A 182 4.54 -0.58 0.56
N LYS A 183 5.56 -1.26 1.10
CA LYS A 183 5.93 -1.14 2.52
C LYS A 183 6.30 0.30 2.88
N ALA A 184 7.14 0.94 2.05
CA ALA A 184 7.50 2.34 2.25
C ALA A 184 6.29 3.26 2.09
N THR A 185 5.46 3.03 1.06
CA THR A 185 4.24 3.81 0.82
C THR A 185 3.23 3.69 1.96
N ALA A 186 3.01 2.50 2.51
CA ALA A 186 2.11 2.31 3.64
C ALA A 186 2.57 3.09 4.87
N PHE A 187 3.87 3.11 5.15
CA PHE A 187 4.45 3.94 6.21
C PHE A 187 4.24 5.44 5.95
N LEU A 188 4.46 5.90 4.72
CA LEU A 188 4.27 7.29 4.34
C LEU A 188 2.81 7.73 4.47
N ILE A 189 1.86 6.90 4.01
CA ILE A 189 0.42 7.17 4.13
C ILE A 189 0.00 7.24 5.61
N GLY A 190 0.39 6.26 6.42
CA GLY A 190 0.11 6.30 7.86
C GLY A 190 0.71 7.55 8.54
N SER A 191 1.90 7.97 8.09
CA SER A 191 2.53 9.21 8.53
C SER A 191 1.76 10.47 8.08
N GLN A 192 1.16 10.47 6.89
CA GLN A 192 0.30 11.57 6.44
C GLN A 192 -0.94 11.71 7.31
N PHE A 193 -1.60 10.60 7.64
CA PHE A 193 -2.76 10.64 8.54
C PHE A 193 -2.45 11.22 9.91
N CYS A 194 -1.27 10.90 10.47
CA CYS A 194 -0.81 11.54 11.70
C CYS A 194 -0.62 13.06 11.52
N LYS A 195 -0.11 13.51 10.37
CA LYS A 195 0.20 14.92 10.08
C LYS A 195 -1.00 15.74 9.60
N THR A 196 -2.12 15.11 9.29
CA THR A 196 -3.34 15.76 8.81
C THR A 196 -4.43 15.64 9.87
N PRO A 197 -4.62 16.64 10.75
CA PRO A 197 -5.61 16.57 11.82
C PRO A 197 -7.04 16.36 11.32
N SER A 198 -7.36 16.90 10.14
CA SER A 198 -8.66 16.75 9.50
C SER A 198 -8.89 15.40 8.85
N SER A 199 -7.92 14.47 8.86
CA SER A 199 -8.05 13.14 8.27
C SER A 199 -9.00 12.25 9.06
N ALA A 200 -9.86 11.48 8.38
CA ALA A 200 -10.71 10.48 9.03
C ALA A 200 -9.90 9.38 9.75
N TYR A 201 -8.64 9.19 9.36
CA TYR A 201 -7.73 8.23 10.00
C TYR A 201 -6.94 8.82 11.16
N ARG A 202 -7.09 10.11 11.46
CA ARG A 202 -6.39 10.75 12.57
C ARG A 202 -6.86 10.19 13.93
N PRO A 203 -8.18 10.07 14.22
CA PRO A 203 -8.65 9.44 15.46
C PRO A 203 -8.16 8.00 15.62
N VAL A 204 -8.15 7.23 14.52
CA VAL A 204 -7.63 5.85 14.50
C VAL A 204 -6.16 5.81 14.95
N PHE A 205 -5.33 6.73 14.44
CA PHE A 205 -3.94 6.86 14.85
C PHE A 205 -3.81 7.26 16.33
N ASP A 206 -4.56 8.26 16.79
CA ASP A 206 -4.48 8.76 18.17
C ASP A 206 -4.89 7.67 19.18
N ASN A 207 -5.93 6.90 18.88
CA ASN A 207 -6.34 5.75 19.68
C ASN A 207 -5.25 4.65 19.71
N PHE A 208 -4.63 4.30 18.59
CA PHE A 208 -3.51 3.35 18.60
C PHE A 208 -2.29 3.89 19.34
N ARG A 209 -2.11 5.21 19.38
CA ARG A 209 -1.03 5.86 20.12
C ARG A 209 -1.28 5.80 21.62
N ALA A 210 -2.49 6.12 22.08
CA ALA A 210 -2.89 5.97 23.48
C ALA A 210 -2.68 4.52 23.96
N LYS A 211 -3.19 3.52 23.22
CA LYS A 211 -2.98 2.10 23.54
C LYS A 211 -1.50 1.67 23.55
N ALA A 212 -0.65 2.32 22.77
CA ALA A 212 0.79 2.04 22.75
C ALA A 212 1.54 2.72 23.91
N GLU A 213 0.97 3.74 24.55
CA GLU A 213 1.59 4.41 25.70
C GLU A 213 1.61 3.52 26.94
N ASP A 214 0.54 2.76 27.15
CA ASP A 214 0.38 1.85 28.29
C ASP A 214 1.05 0.49 28.08
N ASN A 215 1.50 0.18 26.86
CA ASN A 215 2.03 -1.14 26.55
C ASN A 215 3.54 -1.26 26.90
N PRO A 216 3.92 -2.12 27.87
CA PRO A 216 5.30 -2.24 28.33
C PRO A 216 6.26 -2.81 27.27
N ARG A 217 5.74 -3.40 26.19
CA ARG A 217 6.55 -3.88 25.05
C ARG A 217 7.32 -2.74 24.38
N PHE A 218 6.79 -1.51 24.40
CA PHE A 218 7.37 -0.39 23.67
C PHE A 218 8.29 0.47 24.54
N LYS A 219 9.59 0.20 24.41
CA LYS A 219 10.68 0.84 25.17
C LYS A 219 10.89 2.33 24.87
N SER A 220 10.41 2.87 23.75
CA SER A 220 10.64 4.26 23.36
C SER A 220 9.43 4.92 22.72
N LYS A 221 9.33 6.25 22.86
CA LYS A 221 8.28 7.07 22.20
C LYS A 221 8.27 6.87 20.69
N GLY A 222 9.46 6.76 20.07
CA GLY A 222 9.57 6.49 18.63
C GLY A 222 9.04 5.11 18.22
N HIS A 223 9.26 4.07 19.04
CA HIS A 223 8.70 2.74 18.78
C HIS A 223 7.17 2.76 18.87
N ARG A 224 6.60 3.42 19.90
CA ARG A 224 5.15 3.60 20.04
C ARG A 224 4.56 4.30 18.82
N HIS A 225 5.14 5.44 18.44
CA HIS A 225 4.70 6.23 17.29
C HIS A 225 4.71 5.43 15.97
N ASN A 226 5.82 4.73 15.68
CA ASN A 226 5.93 3.90 14.48
C ASN A 226 4.99 2.70 14.49
N HIS A 227 4.72 2.15 15.68
CA HIS A 227 3.72 1.10 15.85
C HIS A 227 2.31 1.60 15.52
N SER A 228 1.94 2.78 16.03
CA SER A 228 0.65 3.41 15.73
C SER A 228 0.50 3.73 14.24
N ILE A 229 1.52 4.33 13.59
CA ILE A 229 1.55 4.53 12.13
C ILE A 229 1.27 3.23 11.39
N ARG A 230 1.95 2.14 11.80
CA ARG A 230 1.81 0.84 11.17
C ARG A 230 0.39 0.29 11.30
N LEU A 231 -0.22 0.39 12.47
CA LEU A 231 -1.59 -0.08 12.69
C LEU A 231 -2.61 0.76 11.90
N THR A 232 -2.47 2.09 11.88
CA THR A 232 -3.33 2.96 11.06
C THR A 232 -3.20 2.62 9.57
N ALA A 233 -1.99 2.38 9.08
CA ALA A 233 -1.77 1.95 7.70
C ALA A 233 -2.42 0.58 7.39
N LYS A 234 -2.42 -0.35 8.35
CA LYS A 234 -3.11 -1.64 8.20
C LYS A 234 -4.63 -1.47 8.09
N VAL A 235 -5.24 -0.61 8.93
CA VAL A 235 -6.68 -0.29 8.88
C VAL A 235 -7.03 0.30 7.51
N PHE A 236 -6.29 1.33 7.08
CA PHE A 236 -6.50 1.95 5.77
C PHE A 236 -6.37 0.95 4.60
N LEU A 237 -5.34 0.10 4.59
CA LEU A 237 -5.20 -0.92 3.53
C LEU A 237 -6.31 -1.98 3.60
N GLY A 238 -6.84 -2.26 4.78
CA GLY A 238 -8.05 -3.06 4.95
C GLY A 238 -9.25 -2.41 4.27
N HIS A 239 -9.43 -1.10 4.42
CA HIS A 239 -10.50 -0.37 3.75
C HIS A 239 -10.31 -0.32 2.23
N VAL A 240 -9.08 -0.12 1.72
CA VAL A 240 -8.78 -0.21 0.27
C VAL A 240 -9.24 -1.56 -0.28
N TRP A 241 -8.94 -2.65 0.44
CA TRP A 241 -9.33 -4.00 0.06
C TRP A 241 -10.85 -4.19 0.08
N THR A 242 -11.51 -3.77 1.15
CA THR A 242 -12.97 -3.87 1.30
C THR A 242 -13.69 -3.10 0.20
N VAL A 243 -13.31 -1.83 -0.01
CA VAL A 243 -13.91 -0.97 -1.03
C VAL A 243 -13.69 -1.55 -2.42
N GLN A 244 -12.45 -1.89 -2.80
CA GLN A 244 -12.19 -2.40 -4.15
C GLN A 244 -12.93 -3.71 -4.42
N ARG A 245 -13.01 -4.62 -3.44
CA ARG A 245 -13.74 -5.88 -3.60
C ARG A 245 -15.23 -5.66 -3.79
N ALA A 246 -15.84 -4.82 -2.96
CA ALA A 246 -17.24 -4.45 -3.10
C ALA A 246 -17.54 -3.80 -4.46
N LEU A 247 -16.68 -2.90 -4.93
CA LEU A 247 -16.81 -2.26 -6.26
C LEU A 247 -16.74 -3.29 -7.39
N GLU A 248 -15.98 -4.36 -7.21
CA GLU A 248 -15.85 -5.46 -8.16
C GLU A 248 -16.91 -6.56 -8.00
N GLY A 249 -17.80 -6.45 -7.01
CA GLY A 249 -18.78 -7.50 -6.69
C GLY A 249 -18.13 -8.77 -6.15
N LEU A 250 -16.95 -8.66 -5.52
CA LEU A 250 -16.24 -9.77 -4.90
C LEU A 250 -16.67 -9.91 -3.43
N PRO A 251 -16.70 -11.13 -2.89
CA PRO A 251 -17.11 -11.36 -1.51
C PRO A 251 -16.14 -10.67 -0.55
N VAL A 252 -16.67 -9.99 0.46
CA VAL A 252 -15.90 -9.33 1.52
C VAL A 252 -16.01 -10.16 2.78
N SER A 253 -14.96 -10.90 3.13
CA SER A 253 -14.89 -11.57 4.42
C SER A 253 -14.68 -10.55 5.55
N PRO A 254 -15.30 -10.76 6.74
CA PRO A 254 -14.92 -10.03 7.94
C PRO A 254 -13.42 -10.20 8.21
N PRO A 255 -12.73 -9.22 8.83
CA PRO A 255 -11.34 -9.39 9.22
C PRO A 255 -11.16 -10.68 10.04
N LEU A 256 -10.17 -11.51 9.66
CA LEU A 256 -9.87 -12.83 10.27
C LEU A 256 -9.81 -12.85 11.80
N VAL A 257 -9.56 -11.70 12.44
CA VAL A 257 -9.51 -11.55 13.90
C VAL A 257 -10.88 -11.76 14.56
N LEU A 258 -11.98 -11.66 13.82
CA LEU A 258 -13.33 -11.99 14.28
C LEU A 258 -13.63 -13.50 14.28
N ALA A 259 -12.84 -14.30 13.53
CA ALA A 259 -13.06 -15.74 13.39
C ALA A 259 -12.26 -16.58 14.40
N SER A 260 -11.19 -16.02 14.99
CA SER A 260 -10.43 -16.64 16.07
C SER A 260 -10.88 -16.05 17.41
N GLU A 261 -11.09 -16.89 18.43
CA GLU A 261 -11.58 -16.58 19.80
C GLU A 261 -10.74 -15.54 20.60
N SER A 262 -9.85 -14.79 19.97
CA SER A 262 -9.02 -13.76 20.59
C SER A 262 -9.71 -12.37 20.55
N ALA A 263 -10.51 -12.08 21.57
CA ALA A 263 -10.76 -10.77 22.24
C ALA A 263 -10.67 -9.42 21.47
N HIS A 264 -10.86 -9.36 20.16
CA HIS A 264 -10.83 -8.11 19.37
C HIS A 264 -12.03 -8.05 18.44
N THR A 265 -13.18 -7.78 19.05
CA THR A 265 -14.55 -7.82 18.48
C THR A 265 -14.89 -6.66 17.54
N HIS A 266 -13.93 -5.85 17.09
CA HIS A 266 -14.25 -4.54 16.49
C HIS A 266 -13.91 -4.46 15.00
N PHE A 267 -14.96 -4.36 14.17
CA PHE A 267 -14.85 -3.98 12.76
C PHE A 267 -14.89 -2.46 12.63
N ILE A 268 -13.88 -1.88 11.97
CA ILE A 268 -13.89 -0.47 11.55
C ILE A 268 -14.30 -0.45 10.07
N PRO A 269 -15.42 0.19 9.70
CA PRO A 269 -15.81 0.29 8.30
C PRO A 269 -14.88 1.24 7.53
N PRO A 270 -14.78 1.11 6.19
CA PRO A 270 -14.24 2.12 5.30
C PRO A 270 -14.63 3.56 5.67
N LEU A 271 -13.66 4.27 6.24
CA LEU A 271 -13.83 5.66 6.66
C LEU A 271 -13.75 6.61 5.45
N ARG A 272 -14.47 7.73 5.53
CA ARG A 272 -14.35 8.90 4.64
C ARG A 272 -14.20 10.15 5.49
N ASN A 273 -13.63 11.21 4.92
CA ASN A 273 -13.59 12.50 5.61
C ASN A 273 -14.96 13.18 5.68
N GLU A 274 -15.86 12.82 4.77
CA GLU A 274 -17.18 13.40 4.63
C GLU A 274 -18.20 12.26 4.44
N GLY A 275 -19.13 12.15 5.39
CA GLY A 275 -20.16 11.10 5.42
C GLY A 275 -19.63 9.68 5.62
N ASP A 276 -20.56 8.72 5.56
CA ASP A 276 -20.25 7.30 5.62
C ASP A 276 -20.09 6.70 4.22
N TRP A 277 -19.42 5.54 4.13
CA TRP A 277 -19.34 4.78 2.89
C TRP A 277 -20.41 3.68 2.85
N ASN A 278 -21.53 3.94 2.16
CA ASN A 278 -22.69 3.03 2.08
C ASN A 278 -22.49 1.85 1.10
N GLY A 279 -21.26 1.63 0.61
CA GLY A 279 -20.98 0.51 -0.29
C GLY A 279 -20.90 -0.85 0.40
N LEU A 280 -20.83 -0.87 1.74
CA LEU A 280 -20.82 -2.11 2.54
C LEU A 280 -22.12 -2.89 2.42
N ASP A 281 -23.27 -2.22 2.43
CA ASP A 281 -24.59 -2.87 2.43
C ASP A 281 -24.78 -3.77 1.20
N LYS A 282 -24.21 -3.38 0.06
CA LYS A 282 -24.22 -4.18 -1.17
C LYS A 282 -23.31 -5.41 -1.09
N ALA A 283 -22.16 -5.29 -0.41
CA ALA A 283 -21.17 -6.36 -0.33
C ALA A 283 -21.42 -7.38 0.80
N TRP A 284 -22.18 -6.99 1.83
CA TRP A 284 -22.54 -7.83 2.98
C TRP A 284 -23.89 -8.53 2.85
N SER A 285 -24.73 -8.13 1.88
CA SER A 285 -26.04 -8.76 1.65
C SER A 285 -25.98 -10.30 1.51
N ASP A 286 -24.83 -10.85 1.10
CA ASP A 286 -24.59 -12.29 0.96
C ASP A 286 -24.12 -13.00 2.26
N PHE A 287 -23.72 -12.28 3.31
CA PHE A 287 -23.09 -12.83 4.53
C PHE A 287 -23.84 -12.54 5.84
N GLY A 288 -25.00 -11.86 5.76
CA GLY A 288 -25.78 -11.44 6.92
C GLY A 288 -25.44 -10.03 7.40
N PRO A 289 -26.11 -9.53 8.46
CA PRO A 289 -25.88 -8.16 8.93
C PRO A 289 -24.41 -7.98 9.37
N PRO A 290 -23.82 -6.79 9.12
CA PRO A 290 -22.47 -6.49 9.58
C PRO A 290 -22.38 -6.64 11.10
N PRO A 291 -21.25 -7.13 11.66
CA PRO A 291 -21.03 -7.17 13.10
C PRO A 291 -21.09 -5.74 13.65
N ASP A 292 -21.50 -5.59 14.91
CA ASP A 292 -21.74 -4.30 15.57
C ASP A 292 -20.63 -3.27 15.25
N PHE A 293 -21.02 -2.19 14.57
CA PHE A 293 -20.13 -1.10 14.22
C PHE A 293 -19.67 -0.38 15.49
N CYS A 294 -18.39 -0.52 15.83
CA CYS A 294 -17.84 0.17 16.99
C CYS A 294 -17.44 1.60 16.58
N LEU A 295 -18.42 2.52 16.56
CA LEU A 295 -18.21 3.96 16.35
C LEU A 295 -17.47 4.65 17.51
N GLU A 296 -17.27 3.97 18.64
CA GLU A 296 -16.51 4.48 19.79
C GLU A 296 -15.04 4.79 19.46
N PHE A 297 -14.49 4.25 18.36
CA PHE A 297 -13.15 4.60 17.87
C PHE A 297 -13.07 5.97 17.17
N ILE A 298 -14.20 6.60 16.86
CA ILE A 298 -14.31 7.83 16.05
C ILE A 298 -14.78 9.04 16.88
N LYS A 299 -15.24 8.83 18.12
CA LYS A 299 -15.59 9.89 19.08
C LYS A 299 -14.37 10.31 19.91
#